data_AF-A0A618T0I2-F1
#
_entry.id   AF-A0A618T0I2-F1
#
_cell.length_a   1.000
_cell.length_b   1.000
_cell.length_c   1.000
_cell.angle_alpha   90.00
_cell.angle_beta   90.00
_cell.angle_gamma   90.00
#
_symmetry.space_group_name_H-M   'P 1'
#
loop_
_entity.id
_entity.type
_entity.pdbx_description
1 polymer ?
#
loop_
_entity_poly.entity_id
_entity_poly.type
_entity_poly.pdbx_seq_one_letter_code
_entity_poly.pdbx_strand_id
1 'polypeptide(L)'
;MSQWLTGARKVPAFSGLAREFTALRELLGKDKTQPIDGILTALWQQSVLSEKCDFIRLRDAKNALHGSHWRCCLCRFPEQTVSETFTRLRTRHNHYLQLTRTEDTFLSTGQMNAPLTFQLVLNRPSHQFEEIFHLYGFSVKPGTEIQTGHATLRTVYIGMPSLAENVWGATPDDLWSPRYH
;
A
#
# COMPACT_ATOMS: atom_id res chain seq x y z
N MET A 1 27.69 18.30 17.02
CA MET A 1 26.34 17.71 16.83
C MET A 1 26.07 17.16 15.43
N SER A 2 26.65 17.66 14.33
CA SER A 2 26.41 17.13 12.96
C SER A 2 27.12 15.81 12.62
N GLN A 3 28.09 15.37 13.43
CA GLN A 3 28.90 14.18 13.15
C GLN A 3 28.19 12.85 13.39
N TRP A 4 27.28 12.73 14.38
CA TRP A 4 26.58 11.47 14.66
C TRP A 4 25.64 11.05 13.52
N LEU A 5 24.90 12.01 12.94
CA LEU A 5 24.06 11.80 11.74
C LEU A 5 24.89 11.37 10.52
N THR A 6 26.15 11.78 10.47
CA THR A 6 27.07 11.42 9.38
C THR A 6 27.60 9.99 9.55
N GLY A 7 27.70 9.50 10.79
CA GLY A 7 28.03 8.11 11.11
C GLY A 7 26.85 7.15 10.97
N ALA A 8 25.63 7.58 11.33
CA ALA A 8 24.43 6.74 11.32
C ALA A 8 24.06 6.23 9.92
N ARG A 9 24.32 7.01 8.85
CA ARG A 9 24.15 6.56 7.46
C ARG A 9 25.02 5.36 7.05
N LYS A 10 26.08 5.08 7.80
CA LYS A 10 26.98 3.94 7.54
C LYS A 10 26.50 2.64 8.19
N VAL A 11 25.45 2.69 9.01
CA VAL A 11 24.85 1.51 9.64
C VAL A 11 23.85 0.90 8.64
N PRO A 12 23.96 -0.40 8.30
CA PRO A 12 23.10 -1.04 7.30
C PRO A 12 21.60 -0.94 7.61
N ALA A 13 21.23 -0.92 8.89
CA ALA A 13 19.84 -0.78 9.34
C ALA A 13 19.18 0.57 8.93
N PHE A 14 19.97 1.58 8.58
CA PHE A 14 19.50 2.93 8.27
C PHE A 14 19.66 3.29 6.78
N SER A 15 20.06 2.34 5.92
CA SER A 15 20.39 2.59 4.52
C SER A 15 19.20 3.00 3.62
N GLY A 16 17.96 2.90 4.12
CA GLY A 16 16.74 3.35 3.44
C GLY A 16 16.20 4.72 3.87
N LEU A 17 16.75 5.31 4.95
CA LEU A 17 16.14 6.45 5.64
C LEU A 17 16.69 7.82 5.21
N ALA A 18 17.14 7.94 3.95
CA ALA A 18 17.90 9.10 3.49
C ALA A 18 17.10 10.42 3.57
N ARG A 19 15.77 10.37 3.42
CA ARG A 19 14.89 11.55 3.49
C ARG A 19 14.63 11.94 4.94
N GLU A 20 14.49 10.97 5.82
CA GLU A 20 14.26 11.10 7.25
C GLU A 20 15.47 11.74 7.92
N PHE A 21 16.69 11.32 7.56
CA PHE A 21 17.94 11.95 8.00
C PHE A 21 18.09 13.39 7.48
N THR A 22 17.54 13.69 6.30
CA THR A 22 17.58 15.05 5.72
C THR A 22 16.60 15.98 6.44
N ALA A 23 15.37 15.51 6.69
CA ALA A 23 14.37 16.22 7.50
C ALA A 23 14.85 16.45 8.94
N LEU A 24 15.48 15.46 9.56
CA LEU A 24 16.14 15.57 10.87
C LEU A 24 17.21 16.67 10.89
N ARG A 25 18.03 16.75 9.85
CA ARG A 25 19.06 17.79 9.72
C ARG A 25 18.46 19.18 9.56
N GLU A 26 17.38 19.32 8.79
CA GLU A 26 16.69 20.60 8.61
C GLU A 26 16.00 21.06 9.91
N LEU A 27 15.40 20.13 10.67
CA LEU A 27 14.80 20.40 11.99
C LEU A 27 15.85 20.83 13.01
N LEU A 28 16.93 20.05 13.15
CA LEU A 28 18.06 20.37 14.05
C LEU A 28 18.83 21.63 13.62
N GLY A 29 18.77 21.99 12.34
CA GLY A 29 19.35 23.23 11.81
C GLY A 29 18.53 24.47 12.17
N LYS A 30 17.20 24.33 12.29
CA LYS A 30 16.28 25.42 12.64
C LYS A 30 16.17 25.67 14.14
N ASP A 31 16.34 24.64 14.97
CA ASP A 31 16.26 24.79 16.42
C ASP A 31 17.35 23.98 17.14
N LYS A 32 18.42 24.68 17.54
CA LYS A 32 19.59 24.08 18.23
C LYS A 32 19.32 23.77 19.71
N THR A 33 18.16 24.16 20.24
CA THR A 33 17.86 24.09 21.68
C THR A 33 16.95 22.92 22.06
N GLN A 34 16.29 22.28 21.10
CA GLN A 34 15.48 21.09 21.37
C GLN A 34 16.38 19.87 21.68
N PRO A 35 16.13 19.16 22.80
CA PRO A 35 16.87 17.96 23.12
C PRO A 35 16.63 16.88 22.04
N ILE A 36 17.72 16.27 21.58
CA ILE A 36 17.70 15.20 20.57
C ILE A 36 16.75 14.08 20.99
N ASP A 37 16.64 13.79 22.29
CA ASP A 37 15.71 12.80 22.84
C ASP A 37 14.25 13.15 22.54
N GLY A 38 13.87 14.43 22.58
CA GLY A 38 12.53 14.88 22.21
C GLY A 38 12.22 14.70 20.73
N ILE A 39 13.21 14.94 19.86
CA ILE A 39 13.09 14.77 18.41
C ILE A 39 13.06 13.27 18.05
N LEU A 40 13.93 12.46 18.64
CA LEU A 40 13.92 11.00 18.46
C LEU A 40 12.65 10.37 19.00
N THR A 41 12.13 10.86 20.13
CA THR A 41 10.84 10.42 20.68
C THR A 41 9.70 10.81 19.76
N ALA A 42 9.68 12.03 19.21
CA ALA A 42 8.68 12.46 18.25
C ALA A 42 8.73 11.64 16.95
N LEU A 43 9.93 11.35 16.44
CA LEU A 43 10.12 10.51 15.25
C LEU A 43 9.77 9.06 15.50
N TRP A 44 10.07 8.53 16.69
CA TRP A 44 9.68 7.19 17.12
C TRP A 44 8.16 7.11 17.29
N GLN A 45 7.53 8.10 17.94
CA GLN A 45 6.08 8.19 18.04
C GLN A 45 5.46 8.28 16.65
N GLN A 46 6.04 9.06 15.73
CA GLN A 46 5.59 9.13 14.34
C GLN A 46 5.84 7.82 13.58
N SER A 47 6.92 7.08 13.83
CA SER A 47 7.17 5.78 13.20
C SER A 47 6.20 4.72 13.70
N VAL A 48 5.95 4.68 15.02
CA VAL A 48 4.95 3.81 15.65
C VAL A 48 3.52 4.17 15.18
N LEU A 49 3.22 5.46 15.01
CA LEU A 49 1.96 5.91 14.41
C LEU A 49 1.91 5.56 12.92
N SER A 50 3.03 5.56 12.20
CA SER A 50 3.10 5.16 10.79
C SER A 50 2.90 3.66 10.60
N GLU A 51 3.39 2.82 11.52
CA GLU A 51 3.09 1.38 11.54
C GLU A 51 1.60 1.12 11.80
N LYS A 52 0.89 2.04 12.46
CA LYS A 52 -0.56 2.01 12.68
C LYS A 52 -1.35 2.78 11.60
N CYS A 53 -0.68 3.41 10.65
CA CYS A 53 -1.34 4.20 9.61
C CYS A 53 -1.63 3.30 8.40
N ASP A 54 -2.90 2.97 8.21
CA ASP A 54 -3.35 2.10 7.12
C ASP A 54 -2.97 2.68 5.75
N PHE A 55 -2.95 4.00 5.61
CA PHE A 55 -2.53 4.66 4.37
C PHE A 55 -1.04 4.42 4.06
N ILE A 56 -0.18 4.41 5.09
CA ILE A 56 1.24 4.08 4.93
C ILE A 56 1.39 2.61 4.56
N ARG A 57 0.64 1.70 5.20
CA ARG A 57 0.61 0.28 4.84
C ARG A 57 0.19 0.07 3.39
N LEU A 58 -0.83 0.80 2.91
CA LEU A 58 -1.29 0.75 1.52
C LEU A 58 -0.17 1.18 0.56
N ARG A 59 0.51 2.28 0.88
CA ARG A 59 1.63 2.78 0.08
C ARG A 59 2.75 1.73 0.00
N ASP A 60 3.09 1.11 1.12
CA ASP A 60 4.18 0.15 1.20
C ASP A 60 3.82 -1.16 0.47
N ALA A 61 2.56 -1.62 0.55
CA ALA A 61 2.04 -2.73 -0.27
C ALA A 61 2.13 -2.44 -1.78
N LYS A 62 1.74 -1.23 -2.21
CA LYS A 62 1.87 -0.81 -3.61
C LYS A 62 3.33 -0.75 -4.07
N ASN A 63 4.24 -0.32 -3.20
CA ASN A 63 5.68 -0.31 -3.49
C ASN A 63 6.23 -1.74 -3.66
N ALA A 64 5.80 -2.69 -2.81
CA ALA A 64 6.17 -4.10 -2.94
C ALA A 64 5.65 -4.71 -4.25
N LEU A 65 4.44 -4.36 -4.66
CA LEU A 65 3.89 -4.75 -5.97
C LEU A 65 4.71 -4.19 -7.13
N HIS A 66 5.07 -2.90 -7.07
CA HIS A 66 5.91 -2.27 -8.07
C HIS A 66 7.29 -2.96 -8.16
N GLY A 67 7.90 -3.32 -7.03
CA GLY A 67 9.13 -4.12 -6.97
C GLY A 67 8.97 -5.53 -7.56
N SER A 68 7.76 -6.09 -7.51
CA SER A 68 7.39 -7.38 -8.10
C SER A 68 6.95 -7.30 -9.57
N HIS A 69 7.31 -6.23 -10.28
CA HIS A 69 6.98 -5.99 -11.69
C HIS A 69 5.48 -5.80 -12.02
N TRP A 70 4.65 -5.54 -11.01
CA TRP A 70 3.27 -5.12 -11.25
C TRP A 70 3.22 -3.67 -11.71
N ARG A 71 2.29 -3.38 -12.61
CA ARG A 71 2.03 -2.03 -13.09
C ARG A 71 0.70 -1.52 -12.55
N CYS A 72 0.72 -0.29 -12.04
CA CYS A 72 -0.45 0.39 -11.51
C CYS A 72 -1.09 1.26 -12.59
N CYS A 73 -2.42 1.31 -12.61
CA CYS A 73 -3.18 2.37 -13.24
C CYS A 73 -4.23 2.90 -12.25
N LEU A 74 -4.40 4.23 -12.20
CA LEU A 74 -5.47 4.85 -11.42
C LEU A 74 -6.58 5.24 -12.38
N CYS A 75 -7.72 4.57 -12.31
CA CYS A 75 -8.91 4.95 -13.08
C CYS A 75 -9.66 6.02 -12.28
N ARG A 76 -9.47 7.29 -12.65
CA ARG A 76 -10.11 8.42 -11.95
C ARG A 76 -11.61 8.45 -12.15
N PHE A 77 -12.08 7.93 -13.28
CA PHE A 77 -13.48 7.91 -13.66
C PHE A 77 -13.88 6.49 -14.10
N PRO A 78 -15.10 6.02 -13.76
CA PRO A 78 -15.56 4.68 -14.12
C PRO A 78 -15.47 4.36 -15.61
N GLU A 79 -15.72 5.35 -16.48
CA GLU A 79 -15.73 5.21 -17.93
C GLU A 79 -14.34 4.85 -18.49
N GLN A 80 -13.27 5.19 -17.75
CA GLN A 80 -11.89 4.86 -18.14
C GLN A 80 -11.56 3.39 -17.92
N THR A 81 -12.28 2.70 -17.02
CA THR A 81 -11.96 1.33 -16.59
C THR A 81 -11.90 0.37 -17.76
N VAL A 82 -12.87 0.44 -18.67
CA VAL A 82 -12.94 -0.47 -19.83
C VAL A 82 -11.77 -0.22 -20.79
N SER A 83 -11.54 1.04 -21.16
CA SER A 83 -10.45 1.42 -22.08
C SER A 83 -9.06 1.06 -21.52
N GLU A 84 -8.84 1.34 -20.23
CA GLU A 84 -7.58 0.99 -19.56
C GLU A 84 -7.41 -0.53 -19.49
N THR A 85 -8.46 -1.27 -19.15
CA THR A 85 -8.42 -2.74 -19.11
C THR A 85 -8.00 -3.33 -20.46
N PHE A 86 -8.63 -2.91 -21.56
CA PHE A 86 -8.27 -3.36 -22.90
C PHE A 86 -6.84 -2.98 -23.30
N THR A 87 -6.38 -1.80 -22.88
CA THR A 87 -4.99 -1.38 -23.10
C THR A 87 -4.01 -2.30 -22.37
N ARG A 88 -4.32 -2.69 -21.13
CA ARG A 88 -3.45 -3.55 -20.31
C ARG A 88 -3.46 -5.01 -20.76
N LEU A 89 -4.58 -5.51 -21.27
CA LEU A 89 -4.71 -6.86 -21.85
C LEU A 89 -3.76 -7.11 -23.03
N ARG A 90 -3.31 -6.06 -23.72
CA ARG A 90 -2.34 -6.16 -24.84
C ARG A 90 -0.89 -6.29 -24.40
N THR A 91 -0.60 -6.07 -23.12
CA THR A 91 0.77 -6.13 -22.58
C THR A 91 1.06 -7.52 -22.01
N ARG A 92 2.32 -7.79 -21.64
CA ARG A 92 2.73 -9.05 -21.00
C ARG A 92 2.87 -8.98 -19.47
N HIS A 93 2.60 -7.82 -18.87
CA HIS A 93 2.74 -7.60 -17.43
C HIS A 93 1.43 -7.85 -16.70
N ASN A 94 1.48 -8.15 -15.41
CA ASN A 94 0.29 -8.08 -14.57
C ASN A 94 0.02 -6.62 -14.18
N HIS A 95 -1.24 -6.22 -14.22
CA HIS A 95 -1.67 -4.87 -13.87
C HIS A 95 -2.72 -4.92 -12.78
N TYR A 96 -2.80 -3.83 -12.03
CA TYR A 96 -3.96 -3.53 -11.21
C TYR A 96 -4.45 -2.12 -11.51
N LEU A 97 -5.76 -2.00 -11.69
CA LEU A 97 -6.47 -0.76 -11.86
C LEU A 97 -7.15 -0.47 -10.53
N GLN A 98 -6.83 0.66 -9.91
CA GLN A 98 -7.57 1.11 -8.73
C GLN A 98 -8.84 1.82 -9.17
N LEU A 99 -9.99 1.30 -8.72
CA LEU A 99 -11.32 1.80 -9.12
C LEU A 99 -11.91 2.78 -8.10
N THR A 100 -11.58 2.62 -6.82
CA THR A 100 -12.00 3.55 -5.77
C THR A 100 -10.91 4.55 -5.47
N ARG A 101 -11.28 5.80 -5.18
CA ARG A 101 -10.30 6.82 -4.84
C ARG A 101 -9.81 6.62 -3.41
N THR A 102 -8.54 6.92 -3.18
CA THR A 102 -7.97 6.81 -1.84
C THR A 102 -8.54 7.88 -0.91
N GLU A 103 -8.97 9.02 -1.45
CA GLU A 103 -9.63 10.07 -0.66
C GLU A 103 -11.00 9.64 -0.10
N ASP A 104 -11.68 8.70 -0.75
CA ASP A 104 -13.01 8.22 -0.34
C ASP A 104 -12.92 7.08 0.70
N THR A 105 -11.72 6.54 0.92
CA THR A 105 -11.47 5.31 1.70
C THR A 105 -10.60 5.51 2.93
N PHE A 106 -9.98 6.68 3.07
CA PHE A 106 -9.13 7.01 4.21
C PHE A 106 -9.57 8.30 4.87
N LEU A 107 -9.60 8.29 6.20
CA LEU A 107 -9.76 9.50 7.00
C LEU A 107 -8.50 10.36 6.89
N SER A 108 -8.61 11.63 7.29
CA SER A 108 -7.45 12.54 7.39
C SER A 108 -6.38 12.03 8.37
N THR A 109 -6.75 11.15 9.30
CA THR A 109 -5.83 10.44 10.21
C THR A 109 -5.03 9.33 9.52
N GLY A 110 -5.35 8.99 8.27
CA GLY A 110 -4.75 7.88 7.52
C GLY A 110 -5.27 6.50 7.90
N GLN A 111 -6.32 6.43 8.74
CA GLN A 111 -7.06 5.20 9.01
C GLN A 111 -8.02 4.89 7.87
N MET A 112 -8.10 3.61 7.50
CA MET A 112 -9.06 3.18 6.49
C MET A 112 -10.47 3.16 7.09
N ASN A 113 -11.43 3.75 6.38
CA ASN A 113 -12.84 3.74 6.77
C ASN A 113 -13.75 3.03 5.77
N ALA A 114 -13.24 2.62 4.60
CA ALA A 114 -13.98 1.86 3.60
C ALA A 114 -13.04 1.00 2.72
N PRO A 115 -13.53 -0.11 2.13
CA PRO A 115 -12.79 -0.95 1.21
C PRO A 115 -12.25 -0.21 -0.02
N LEU A 116 -11.05 -0.57 -0.45
CA LEU A 116 -10.56 -0.28 -1.80
C LEU A 116 -10.97 -1.37 -2.79
N THR A 117 -11.37 -0.98 -3.99
CA THR A 117 -11.69 -1.90 -5.09
C THR A 117 -10.62 -1.82 -6.18
N PHE A 118 -10.12 -2.98 -6.58
CA PHE A 118 -9.15 -3.13 -7.65
C PHE A 118 -9.67 -4.07 -8.73
N GLN A 119 -9.34 -3.76 -9.98
CA GLN A 119 -9.46 -4.68 -11.11
C GLN A 119 -8.06 -5.14 -11.51
N LEU A 120 -7.79 -6.43 -11.34
CA LEU A 120 -6.56 -7.05 -11.77
C LEU A 120 -6.68 -7.49 -13.23
N VAL A 121 -5.61 -7.28 -13.98
CA VAL A 121 -5.40 -7.82 -15.33
C VAL A 121 -4.22 -8.77 -15.26
N LEU A 122 -4.53 -10.06 -15.20
CA LEU A 122 -3.58 -11.14 -15.00
C LEU A 122 -3.27 -11.80 -16.33
N ASN A 123 -2.08 -11.56 -16.88
CA ASN A 123 -1.62 -12.29 -18.07
C ASN A 123 -1.11 -13.69 -17.73
N ARG A 124 -0.90 -13.97 -16.43
CA ARG A 124 -0.62 -15.30 -15.89
C ARG A 124 -1.36 -15.46 -14.56
N PRO A 125 -1.91 -16.65 -14.24
CA PRO A 125 -2.49 -16.91 -12.92
C PRO A 125 -1.49 -16.57 -11.82
N SER A 126 -1.91 -15.71 -10.89
CA SER A 126 -1.08 -15.28 -9.76
C SER A 126 -1.99 -14.87 -8.61
N HIS A 127 -1.56 -15.18 -7.38
CA HIS A 127 -2.14 -14.68 -6.15
C HIS A 127 -1.21 -13.70 -5.42
N GLN A 128 -0.14 -13.26 -6.10
CA GLN A 128 0.88 -12.39 -5.50
C GLN A 128 0.30 -11.05 -5.04
N PHE A 129 -0.77 -10.57 -5.68
CA PHE A 129 -1.44 -9.34 -5.27
C PHE A 129 -2.08 -9.52 -3.90
N GLU A 130 -2.87 -10.57 -3.74
CA GLU A 130 -3.54 -10.93 -2.50
C GLU A 130 -2.53 -11.23 -1.38
N GLU A 131 -1.47 -11.99 -1.69
CA GLU A 131 -0.36 -12.29 -0.77
C GLU A 131 0.31 -11.02 -0.26
N ILE A 132 0.69 -10.09 -1.14
CA ILE A 132 1.34 -8.84 -0.73
C ILE A 132 0.41 -8.05 0.19
N PHE A 133 -0.85 -7.82 -0.22
CA PHE A 133 -1.77 -7.06 0.63
C PHE A 133 -2.03 -7.72 1.99
N HIS A 134 -2.12 -9.04 2.03
CA HIS A 134 -2.23 -9.79 3.27
C HIS A 134 -0.99 -9.61 4.18
N LEU A 135 0.22 -9.65 3.61
CA LEU A 135 1.47 -9.41 4.36
C LEU A 135 1.54 -8.02 4.99
N TYR A 136 0.92 -7.02 4.37
CA TYR A 136 0.82 -5.65 4.92
C TYR A 136 -0.40 -5.47 5.86
N GLY A 137 -1.06 -6.56 6.25
CA GLY A 137 -2.11 -6.58 7.28
C GLY A 137 -3.52 -6.28 6.77
N PHE A 138 -3.74 -6.28 5.45
CA PHE A 138 -5.07 -6.11 4.88
C PHE A 138 -5.82 -7.45 4.76
N SER A 139 -7.12 -7.41 5.04
CA SER A 139 -8.07 -8.43 4.60
C SER A 139 -8.33 -8.28 3.12
N VAL A 140 -8.33 -9.41 2.41
CA VAL A 140 -8.53 -9.46 0.97
C VAL A 140 -9.80 -10.24 0.68
N LYS A 141 -10.75 -9.65 -0.03
CA LYS A 141 -11.96 -10.33 -0.51
C LYS A 141 -11.87 -10.49 -2.03
N PRO A 142 -11.82 -11.72 -2.56
CA PRO A 142 -11.91 -11.95 -4.00
C PRO A 142 -13.34 -11.65 -4.47
N GLY A 143 -13.45 -11.02 -5.63
CA GLY A 143 -14.71 -10.74 -6.30
C GLY A 143 -14.87 -11.59 -7.55
N THR A 144 -15.49 -11.00 -8.58
CA THR A 144 -15.72 -11.67 -9.86
C THR A 144 -14.41 -11.94 -10.59
N GLU A 145 -14.28 -13.15 -11.14
CA GLU A 145 -13.20 -13.52 -12.05
C GLU A 145 -13.76 -13.82 -13.44
N ILE A 146 -13.19 -13.20 -14.48
CA ILE A 146 -13.61 -13.33 -15.87
C ILE A 146 -12.40 -13.71 -16.70
N GLN A 147 -12.49 -14.80 -17.44
CA GLN A 147 -11.44 -15.22 -18.35
C GLN A 147 -11.61 -14.54 -19.71
N THR A 148 -10.59 -13.80 -20.14
CA THR A 148 -10.55 -13.07 -21.40
C THR A 148 -9.47 -13.66 -22.31
N GLY A 149 -9.81 -14.73 -23.03
CA GLY A 149 -8.88 -15.39 -23.95
C GLY A 149 -7.59 -15.85 -23.26
N HIS A 150 -6.51 -15.09 -23.42
CA HIS A 150 -5.17 -15.37 -22.87
C HIS A 150 -4.90 -14.77 -21.48
N ALA A 151 -5.82 -13.97 -20.93
CA ALA A 151 -5.67 -13.29 -19.64
C ALA A 151 -6.90 -13.48 -18.76
N THR A 152 -6.74 -13.18 -17.48
CA THR A 152 -7.81 -13.23 -16.47
C THR A 152 -8.03 -11.83 -15.89
N LEU A 153 -9.28 -11.39 -15.86
CA LEU A 153 -9.71 -10.20 -15.14
C LEU A 153 -10.25 -10.64 -13.78
N ARG A 154 -9.68 -10.14 -12.69
CA ARG A 154 -10.14 -10.45 -11.32
C ARG A 154 -10.45 -9.17 -10.57
N THR A 155 -11.65 -9.03 -10.03
CA THR A 155 -11.97 -7.96 -9.09
C THR A 155 -11.52 -8.39 -7.68
N VAL A 156 -10.86 -7.50 -6.95
CA VAL A 156 -10.41 -7.74 -5.58
C VAL A 156 -10.74 -6.53 -4.71
N TYR A 157 -11.22 -6.78 -3.50
CA TYR A 157 -11.48 -5.77 -2.49
C TYR A 157 -10.46 -5.88 -1.36
N ILE A 158 -9.91 -4.75 -0.92
CA ILE A 158 -8.86 -4.67 0.10
C ILE A 158 -9.32 -3.76 1.23
N GLY A 159 -9.10 -4.19 2.46
CA GLY A 159 -9.31 -3.33 3.60
C GLY A 159 -9.02 -3.95 4.94
N MET A 160 -9.36 -3.23 6.00
CA MET A 160 -8.87 -3.57 7.33
C MET A 160 -9.81 -4.56 8.03
N PRO A 161 -9.27 -5.55 8.79
CA PRO A 161 -10.06 -6.45 9.64
C PRO A 161 -10.94 -5.71 10.66
N SER A 162 -10.57 -4.47 11.01
CA SER A 162 -11.30 -3.61 11.95
C SER A 162 -12.48 -2.86 11.32
N LEU A 163 -12.69 -2.95 10.00
CA LEU A 163 -13.84 -2.31 9.36
C LEU A 163 -15.14 -2.98 9.81
N ALA A 164 -16.17 -2.17 10.06
CA ALA A 164 -17.48 -2.68 10.43
C ALA A 164 -18.09 -3.50 9.28
N GLU A 165 -18.77 -4.60 9.61
CA GLU A 165 -19.29 -5.56 8.62
C GLU A 165 -20.25 -4.91 7.60
N ASN A 166 -21.05 -3.93 8.03
CA ASN A 166 -21.95 -3.17 7.15
C ASN A 166 -21.22 -2.30 6.12
N VAL A 167 -19.97 -1.93 6.37
CA VAL A 167 -19.12 -1.14 5.46
C VAL A 167 -18.20 -2.04 4.66
N TRP A 168 -17.64 -3.07 5.30
CA TRP A 168 -16.72 -4.01 4.68
C TRP A 168 -17.44 -4.95 3.71
N GLY A 169 -18.66 -5.39 4.07
CA GLY A 169 -19.47 -6.28 3.26
C GLY A 169 -18.84 -7.66 3.04
N ALA A 170 -17.92 -8.09 3.91
CA ALA A 170 -17.29 -9.41 3.85
C ALA A 170 -17.36 -10.09 5.22
N THR A 171 -17.71 -11.37 5.21
CA THR A 171 -17.62 -12.28 6.34
C THR A 171 -16.27 -13.02 6.32
N PRO A 172 -15.84 -13.66 7.42
CA PRO A 172 -14.58 -14.42 7.45
C PRO A 172 -14.46 -15.48 6.34
N ASP A 173 -15.58 -16.12 5.97
CA ASP A 173 -15.63 -17.14 4.92
C ASP A 173 -15.44 -16.55 3.51
N ASP A 174 -15.71 -15.25 3.33
CA ASP A 174 -15.48 -14.54 2.08
C ASP A 174 -14.02 -14.12 1.88
N LEU A 175 -13.20 -14.17 2.93
CA LEU A 175 -11.84 -13.64 2.88
C LEU A 175 -10.87 -14.66 2.27
N TRP A 176 -10.06 -14.17 1.35
CA TRP A 176 -8.93 -14.91 0.82
C TRP A 176 -7.95 -15.22 1.95
N SER A 177 -7.52 -16.47 2.00
CA SER A 177 -6.52 -16.94 2.96
C SER A 177 -5.28 -17.44 2.21
N PRO A 178 -4.06 -17.10 2.69
CA PRO A 178 -2.83 -17.60 2.09
C PRO A 178 -2.76 -19.12 2.18
N ARG A 179 -2.44 -19.76 1.05
CA ARG A 179 -2.11 -21.18 1.01
C ARG A 179 -0.63 -21.32 1.36
N TYR A 180 -0.33 -21.41 2.65
CA TYR A 180 1.02 -21.78 3.08
C TYR A 180 1.27 -23.23 2.63
N HIS A 181 2.17 -23.41 1.67
CA HIS A 181 2.72 -24.70 1.25
C HIS A 181 4.09 -24.90 1.90
#